data_AF-Q5C3V5-F1
#
_entry.id   AF-Q5C3V5-F1
#
_cell.length_a   1.000
_cell.length_b   1.000
_cell.length_c   1.000
_cell.angle_alpha   90.00
_cell.angle_beta   90.00
_cell.angle_gamma   90.00
#
_symmetry.space_group_name_H-M   'P 1'
#
loop_
_entity.id
_entity.type
_entity.pdbx_description
1 polymer ?
#
loop_
_entity_poly.entity_id
_entity_poly.type
_entity_poly.pdbx_seq_one_letter_code
_entity_poly.pdbx_strand_id
1 'polypeptide(L)'
;GCGTLAATILSSLIINIDPLHCSKITNHIYNYIPLSYTSFCTRRLNLTGQVGCSSSTTGNSGVALFMNESEDIMQTLHSDTSTPFVILVSVKHFTNASLMRFFMSTRNVKGLIVFSNEDVNDDNHEFSESSKCPNGLYSAYNVTKQCDLDIQWNPAGTDYSYIDWPFPVVLVADVNNTIRASMYECFSVLNKEPYDDTRCSIEIYNPMSAAGSSETCFRRQYLMTLHISESSGIFCDELTGLNIILSASDSVNHSWNNIAVNIGTSGRSENSSVFILTRMDSRSIFERSGFSSQGVLPSVAVLISVAAHLMRQKAFKDSHLEKDLFFGFLDNEAYDFMGSYRLSYDLSSGNIARYTGRPVMWNNVHAVIELGEVGLSQKHNNLHTFY
;
A
#
# COMPACT_ATOMS: atom_id res chain seq x y z
N GLY A 1 30.45 2.95 13.86
CA GLY A 1 31.63 3.07 12.99
C GLY A 1 32.85 2.67 13.77
N CYS A 2 33.63 1.72 13.27
CA CYS A 2 34.93 1.40 13.85
C CYS A 2 35.99 2.00 12.91
N GLY A 3 36.58 3.12 13.31
CA GLY A 3 37.59 3.84 12.54
C GLY A 3 38.96 3.19 12.69
N THR A 4 39.58 2.86 11.58
CA THR A 4 40.98 2.44 11.49
C THR A 4 41.89 3.68 11.53
N LEU A 5 42.57 3.90 12.66
CA LEU A 5 43.75 4.76 12.72
C LEU A 5 44.97 3.85 12.59
N ALA A 6 45.66 3.96 11.45
CA ALA A 6 46.87 3.21 11.17
C ALA A 6 48.10 4.12 11.16
N ALA A 7 49.17 3.54 11.71
CA ALA A 7 50.60 3.75 11.46
C ALA A 7 51.34 4.84 12.25
N THR A 8 52.22 4.38 13.16
CA THR A 8 53.68 4.40 12.93
C THR A 8 54.42 3.34 13.78
N ILE A 9 54.90 2.28 13.11
CA ILE A 9 56.18 1.52 13.22
C ILE A 9 56.83 1.27 14.61
N LEU A 10 56.86 0.00 15.08
CA LEU A 10 58.06 -0.88 15.06
C LEU A 10 57.81 -2.25 15.74
N SER A 11 58.12 -3.31 14.99
CA SER A 11 58.56 -4.65 15.40
C SER A 11 57.72 -5.52 16.36
N SER A 12 57.14 -6.56 15.76
CA SER A 12 57.06 -7.95 16.24
C SER A 12 56.28 -8.25 17.52
N LEU A 13 54.96 -8.25 17.41
CA LEU A 13 54.11 -9.35 17.91
C LEU A 13 52.77 -9.30 17.15
N ILE A 14 52.69 -9.98 15.99
CA ILE A 14 51.40 -10.22 15.34
C ILE A 14 50.74 -11.33 16.15
N ILE A 15 50.04 -10.95 17.20
CA ILE A 15 48.96 -11.78 17.71
C ILE A 15 47.90 -11.71 16.61
N ASN A 16 47.82 -12.75 15.79
CA ASN A 16 46.62 -13.03 15.02
C ASN A 16 45.51 -13.26 16.03
N ILE A 17 44.86 -12.19 16.45
CA ILE A 17 43.53 -12.26 17.02
C ILE A 17 42.67 -12.58 15.80
N ASP A 18 42.46 -13.86 15.54
CA ASP A 18 41.44 -14.30 14.60
C ASP A 18 40.19 -13.48 14.90
N PRO A 19 39.56 -12.84 13.90
CA PRO A 19 38.33 -12.12 14.11
C PRO A 19 37.32 -13.13 14.65
N LEU A 20 37.13 -13.10 15.97
CA LEU A 20 36.17 -13.95 16.66
C LEU A 20 34.85 -13.71 15.93
N HIS A 21 34.33 -14.80 15.38
CA HIS A 21 33.23 -14.86 14.44
C HIS A 21 31.97 -14.22 15.07
N CYS A 22 31.85 -12.89 15.00
CA CYS A 22 30.81 -12.10 15.70
C CYS A 22 29.39 -12.55 15.35
N SER A 23 29.21 -13.19 14.19
CA SER A 23 27.95 -13.79 13.75
C SER A 23 27.41 -14.86 14.69
N LYS A 24 28.27 -15.58 15.43
CA LYS A 24 27.81 -16.63 16.36
C LYS A 24 27.21 -16.05 17.63
N ILE A 25 27.82 -15.01 18.20
CA ILE A 25 27.33 -14.38 19.44
C ILE A 25 26.01 -13.65 19.18
N THR A 26 25.88 -12.95 18.05
CA THR A 26 24.62 -12.28 17.70
C THR A 26 23.45 -13.25 17.61
N ASN A 27 23.66 -14.45 17.09
CA ASN A 27 22.60 -15.47 16.97
C ASN A 27 22.21 -16.10 18.32
N HIS A 28 23.03 -15.96 19.36
CA HIS A 28 22.69 -16.37 20.72
C HIS A 28 21.91 -15.28 21.49
N ILE A 29 21.94 -14.02 21.02
CA ILE A 29 21.31 -12.88 21.69
C ILE A 29 20.03 -12.45 20.97
N TYR A 30 20.06 -12.39 19.64
CA TYR A 30 18.96 -11.91 18.81
C TYR A 30 18.32 -13.04 18.02
N ASN A 31 16.99 -13.09 18.09
CA ASN A 31 16.18 -13.92 17.20
C ASN A 31 15.54 -13.03 16.13
N TYR A 32 15.93 -13.23 14.87
CA TYR A 32 15.44 -12.42 13.75
C TYR A 32 14.23 -13.08 13.10
N ILE A 33 13.16 -12.30 12.95
CA ILE A 33 11.97 -12.73 12.21
C ILE A 33 12.25 -12.59 10.71
N PRO A 34 12.01 -13.63 9.89
CA PRO A 34 12.23 -13.53 8.46
C PRO A 34 11.31 -12.50 7.80
N LEU A 35 11.88 -11.67 6.95
CA LEU A 35 11.14 -10.62 6.21
C LEU A 35 10.04 -11.19 5.29
N SER A 36 10.09 -12.48 4.94
CA SER A 36 9.05 -13.16 4.17
C SER A 36 7.70 -13.23 4.90
N TYR A 37 7.71 -13.20 6.24
CA TYR A 37 6.51 -13.25 7.06
C TYR A 37 6.10 -11.89 7.61
N THR A 38 6.89 -10.84 7.41
CA THR A 38 6.62 -9.50 7.95
C THR A 38 6.23 -8.53 6.86
N SER A 39 5.22 -7.71 7.12
CA SER A 39 4.82 -6.59 6.29
C SER A 39 4.79 -5.33 7.15
N PHE A 40 5.64 -4.36 6.83
CA PHE A 40 5.77 -3.13 7.61
C PHE A 40 4.74 -2.11 7.16
N CYS A 41 4.19 -1.37 8.12
CA CYS A 41 3.51 -0.12 7.82
C CYS A 41 4.54 0.92 7.35
N THR A 42 4.28 1.53 6.19
CA THR A 42 5.21 2.46 5.53
C THR A 42 4.66 3.87 5.49
N ARG A 43 5.55 4.87 5.55
CA ARG A 43 5.15 6.29 5.47
C ARG A 43 4.82 6.69 4.04
N ARG A 44 3.70 7.38 3.87
CA ARG A 44 3.32 8.07 2.63
C ARG A 44 3.07 9.55 2.92
N LEU A 45 3.28 10.38 1.92
CA LEU A 45 3.15 11.83 2.06
C LEU A 45 2.04 12.35 1.14
N ASN A 46 1.28 13.33 1.62
CA ASN A 46 0.38 14.13 0.81
C ASN A 46 0.85 15.60 0.80
N LEU A 47 0.11 16.48 0.12
CA LEU A 47 0.48 17.90 -0.01
C LEU A 47 0.58 18.62 1.35
N THR A 48 -0.22 18.20 2.34
CA THR A 48 -0.35 18.89 3.63
C THR A 48 0.37 18.20 4.79
N GLY A 49 0.77 16.94 4.65
CA GLY A 49 1.30 16.14 5.75
C GLY A 49 1.68 14.73 5.34
N GLN A 50 1.70 13.84 6.34
CA GLN A 50 2.15 12.45 6.23
C GLN A 50 1.13 11.50 6.86
N VAL A 51 1.18 10.25 6.42
CA VAL A 51 0.39 9.14 6.95
C VAL A 51 1.29 7.89 7.00
N GLY A 52 0.85 6.84 7.69
CA GLY A 52 1.58 5.60 7.85
C GLY A 52 2.53 5.61 9.05
N CYS A 53 3.60 4.82 9.00
CA CYS A 53 4.44 4.53 10.17
C CYS A 53 5.94 4.67 9.87
N SER A 54 6.74 4.84 10.92
CA SER A 54 8.21 4.83 10.87
C SER A 54 8.76 4.46 12.24
N SER A 55 9.88 3.74 12.27
CA SER A 55 10.70 3.71 13.48
C SER A 55 11.58 4.96 13.59
N SER A 56 12.23 5.11 14.74
CA SER A 56 13.38 6.00 14.92
C SER A 56 14.56 5.51 14.06
N THR A 57 15.53 6.40 13.83
CA THR A 57 16.74 6.10 13.04
C THR A 57 17.61 4.99 13.64
N THR A 58 17.44 4.68 14.92
CA THR A 58 18.16 3.61 15.62
C THR A 58 17.24 2.43 15.96
N GLY A 59 16.06 2.36 15.36
CA GLY A 59 15.03 1.38 15.72
C GLY A 59 14.22 1.78 16.94
N ASN A 60 13.09 1.10 17.14
CA ASN A 60 12.28 1.22 18.34
C ASN A 60 12.33 -0.09 19.10
N SER A 61 12.85 -0.06 20.32
CA SER A 61 12.88 -1.23 21.20
C SER A 61 12.01 -1.05 22.43
N GLY A 62 11.49 -2.17 22.94
CA GLY A 62 10.69 -2.20 24.16
C GLY A 62 10.45 -3.62 24.65
N VAL A 63 10.05 -3.73 25.92
CA VAL A 63 9.64 -4.98 26.54
C VAL A 63 8.40 -5.51 25.82
N ALA A 64 8.42 -6.79 25.44
CA ALA A 64 7.28 -7.43 24.81
C ALA A 64 6.09 -7.47 25.77
N LEU A 65 4.92 -7.05 25.30
CA LEU A 65 3.65 -7.15 26.03
C LEU A 65 2.65 -7.96 25.20
N PHE A 66 2.38 -9.19 25.63
CA PHE A 66 1.51 -10.14 24.94
C PHE A 66 0.42 -10.62 25.90
N MET A 67 -0.77 -10.01 25.83
CA MET A 67 -1.92 -10.39 26.66
C MET A 67 -3.14 -10.58 25.77
N ASN A 68 -4.04 -11.47 26.18
CA ASN A 68 -5.23 -11.79 25.39
C ASN A 68 -6.37 -10.80 25.61
N GLU A 69 -6.48 -10.21 26.80
CA GLU A 69 -7.56 -9.27 27.14
C GLU A 69 -7.08 -7.83 26.96
N SER A 70 -7.91 -7.00 26.33
CA SER A 70 -7.58 -5.60 26.04
C SER A 70 -7.40 -4.79 27.34
N GLU A 71 -8.22 -5.10 28.35
CA GLU A 71 -8.23 -4.46 29.66
C GLU A 71 -6.91 -4.67 30.41
N ASP A 72 -6.34 -5.88 30.35
CA ASP A 72 -5.08 -6.20 31.01
C ASP A 72 -3.91 -5.42 30.40
N ILE A 73 -3.91 -5.27 29.07
CA ILE A 73 -2.93 -4.45 28.35
C ILE A 73 -3.05 -2.99 28.80
N MET A 74 -4.27 -2.45 28.82
CA MET A 74 -4.52 -1.07 29.22
C MET A 74 -4.10 -0.82 30.67
N GLN A 75 -4.45 -1.73 31.59
CA GLN A 75 -4.08 -1.62 32.99
C GLN A 75 -2.56 -1.63 33.19
N THR A 76 -1.84 -2.49 32.46
CA THR A 76 -0.37 -2.57 32.50
C THR A 76 0.26 -1.26 32.00
N LEU A 77 -0.23 -0.72 30.89
CA LEU A 77 0.27 0.55 30.34
C LEU A 77 -0.03 1.75 31.24
N HIS A 78 -1.12 1.70 32.02
CA HIS A 78 -1.46 2.72 33.01
C HIS A 78 -0.63 2.63 34.29
N SER A 79 -0.32 1.42 34.76
CA SER A 79 0.44 1.22 35.99
C SER A 79 1.93 1.49 35.81
N ASP A 80 2.50 1.12 34.66
CA ASP A 80 3.90 1.36 34.32
C ASP A 80 4.05 2.34 33.16
N THR A 81 4.22 3.62 33.50
CA THR A 81 4.42 4.69 32.52
C THR A 81 5.87 4.88 32.08
N SER A 82 6.80 4.12 32.66
CA SER A 82 8.25 4.32 32.50
C SER A 82 8.87 3.33 31.51
N THR A 83 8.42 2.09 31.52
CA THR A 83 8.97 1.02 30.68
C THR A 83 8.50 1.17 29.24
N PRO A 84 9.40 1.20 28.24
CA PRO A 84 9.00 1.17 26.84
C PRO A 84 8.44 -0.22 26.48
N PHE A 85 7.27 -0.28 25.87
CA PHE A 85 6.62 -1.53 25.47
C PHE A 85 6.51 -1.67 23.95
N VAL A 86 6.70 -2.89 23.46
CA VAL A 86 6.24 -3.33 22.12
C VAL A 86 5.06 -4.26 22.34
N ILE A 87 3.90 -3.85 21.82
CA ILE A 87 2.64 -4.55 22.06
C ILE A 87 2.44 -5.60 20.97
N LEU A 88 2.07 -6.82 21.37
CA LEU A 88 1.77 -7.93 20.48
C LEU A 88 0.28 -8.22 20.55
N VAL A 89 -0.41 -8.08 19.43
CA VAL A 89 -1.86 -8.18 19.33
C VAL A 89 -2.29 -9.07 18.16
N SER A 90 -3.51 -9.53 18.27
CA SER A 90 -4.21 -10.25 17.20
C SER A 90 -4.97 -9.27 16.29
N VAL A 91 -5.52 -9.74 15.17
CA VAL A 91 -6.33 -8.89 14.26
C VAL A 91 -7.54 -8.31 14.97
N LYS A 92 -8.26 -9.09 15.80
CA LYS A 92 -9.40 -8.63 16.60
C LYS A 92 -9.10 -7.40 17.46
N HIS A 93 -7.93 -7.37 18.08
CA HIS A 93 -7.48 -6.23 18.87
C HIS A 93 -7.16 -5.04 17.96
N PHE A 94 -6.53 -5.30 16.82
CA PHE A 94 -6.16 -4.27 15.86
C PHE A 94 -7.39 -3.58 15.23
N THR A 95 -8.47 -4.30 14.97
CA THR A 95 -9.72 -3.74 14.44
C THR A 95 -10.48 -2.89 15.46
N ASN A 96 -10.16 -3.00 16.75
CA ASN A 96 -10.73 -2.16 17.79
C ASN A 96 -10.13 -0.74 17.76
N ALA A 97 -10.83 0.18 17.09
CA ALA A 97 -10.41 1.58 16.95
C ALA A 97 -10.23 2.32 18.27
N SER A 98 -10.99 1.98 19.33
CA SER A 98 -10.84 2.60 20.64
C SER A 98 -9.54 2.18 21.32
N LEU A 99 -9.19 0.89 21.22
CA LEU A 99 -7.92 0.36 21.73
C LEU A 99 -6.72 0.95 20.97
N MET A 100 -6.78 1.02 19.64
CA MET A 100 -5.71 1.63 18.84
C MET A 100 -5.52 3.11 19.17
N ARG A 101 -6.61 3.88 19.34
CA ARG A 101 -6.52 5.28 19.81
C ARG A 101 -5.85 5.40 21.16
N PHE A 102 -6.17 4.50 22.10
CA PHE A 102 -5.51 4.46 23.39
C PHE A 102 -4.00 4.20 23.26
N PHE A 103 -3.58 3.20 22.47
CA PHE A 103 -2.15 2.94 22.24
C PHE A 103 -1.43 4.13 21.62
N MET A 104 -2.02 4.78 20.61
CA MET A 104 -1.43 5.97 19.97
C MET A 104 -1.27 7.16 20.93
N SER A 105 -2.16 7.29 21.92
CA SER A 105 -2.07 8.36 22.93
C SER A 105 -1.06 8.07 24.05
N THR A 106 -0.60 6.83 24.17
CA THR A 106 0.20 6.34 25.30
C THR A 106 1.70 6.37 24.96
N ARG A 107 2.47 7.20 25.68
CA ARG A 107 3.87 7.54 25.35
C ARG A 107 4.89 6.40 25.44
N ASN A 108 4.63 5.44 26.32
CA ASN A 108 5.51 4.29 26.56
C ASN A 108 5.34 3.20 25.50
N VAL A 109 4.33 3.26 24.63
CA VAL A 109 4.19 2.36 23.48
C VAL A 109 5.20 2.75 22.41
N LYS A 110 6.13 1.83 22.09
CA LYS A 110 7.22 2.03 21.13
C LYS A 110 7.04 1.25 19.83
N GLY A 111 6.09 0.32 19.76
CA GLY A 111 5.81 -0.44 18.55
C GLY A 111 4.61 -1.36 18.72
N LEU A 112 4.06 -1.81 17.59
CA LEU A 112 2.90 -2.70 17.54
C LEU A 112 3.16 -3.83 16.55
N ILE A 113 2.94 -5.06 16.98
CA ILE A 113 2.99 -6.26 16.13
C ILE A 113 1.60 -6.86 16.08
N VAL A 114 1.08 -7.03 14.87
CA VAL A 114 -0.23 -7.61 14.59
C VAL A 114 -0.03 -8.97 13.95
N PHE A 115 -0.59 -10.03 14.51
CA PHE A 115 -0.56 -11.36 13.88
C PHE A 115 -1.78 -11.55 12.99
N SER A 116 -1.58 -11.91 11.70
CA SER A 116 -2.69 -12.10 10.76
C SER A 116 -3.48 -13.39 11.00
N ASN A 117 -2.87 -14.37 11.68
CA ASN A 117 -3.47 -15.66 11.93
C ASN A 117 -4.26 -15.63 13.24
N GLU A 118 -5.58 -15.71 13.09
CA GLU A 118 -6.52 -16.04 14.17
C GLU A 118 -7.22 -17.36 13.88
N ASP A 119 -7.67 -18.00 14.95
CA ASP A 119 -8.45 -19.22 14.89
C ASP A 119 -9.68 -19.03 13.99
N VAL A 120 -9.99 -20.06 13.21
CA VAL A 120 -11.01 -20.15 12.13
C VAL A 120 -12.44 -19.77 12.56
N ASN A 121 -12.66 -19.38 13.82
CA ASN A 121 -13.97 -19.19 14.43
C ASN A 121 -14.36 -17.71 14.66
N ASP A 122 -13.53 -16.72 14.32
CA ASP A 122 -13.84 -15.29 14.55
C ASP A 122 -14.20 -14.53 13.26
N ASP A 123 -15.19 -15.05 12.52
CA ASP A 123 -15.66 -14.55 11.21
C ASP A 123 -16.44 -13.21 11.25
N ASN A 124 -16.54 -12.53 12.40
CA ASN A 124 -17.51 -11.45 12.60
C ASN A 124 -16.95 -10.02 12.54
N HIS A 125 -15.68 -9.81 12.19
CA HIS A 125 -15.08 -8.48 12.21
C HIS A 125 -14.96 -7.90 10.81
N GLU A 126 -15.97 -7.12 10.40
CA GLU A 126 -15.85 -6.26 9.23
C GLU A 126 -14.80 -5.17 9.50
N PHE A 127 -13.76 -5.13 8.67
CA PHE A 127 -12.68 -4.15 8.79
C PHE A 127 -12.22 -3.69 7.43
N SER A 128 -12.08 -2.37 7.29
CA SER A 128 -11.43 -1.74 6.15
C SER A 128 -10.50 -0.65 6.64
N GLU A 129 -9.24 -0.71 6.24
CA GLU A 129 -8.25 0.34 6.51
C GLU A 129 -8.61 1.67 5.82
N SER A 130 -9.56 1.62 4.89
CA SER A 130 -9.99 2.76 4.09
C SER A 130 -10.98 3.67 4.82
N SER A 131 -11.25 4.84 4.22
CA SER A 131 -12.31 5.70 4.70
C SER A 131 -13.67 5.13 4.32
N LYS A 132 -14.70 5.63 4.99
CA LYS A 132 -16.10 5.32 4.69
C LYS A 132 -16.56 5.81 3.32
N CYS A 133 -15.88 6.84 2.81
CA CYS A 133 -16.07 7.38 1.46
C CYS A 133 -14.71 7.52 0.74
N PRO A 134 -14.20 6.42 0.14
CA PRO A 134 -12.93 6.44 -0.58
C PRO A 134 -12.93 7.48 -1.71
N ASN A 135 -11.83 8.19 -1.88
CA ASN A 135 -11.61 9.23 -2.92
C ASN A 135 -12.69 10.35 -3.00
N GLY A 136 -13.51 10.54 -1.97
CA GLY A 136 -14.65 11.46 -2.03
C GLY A 136 -14.28 12.90 -2.41
N LEU A 137 -13.13 13.39 -1.93
CA LEU A 137 -12.61 14.74 -2.22
C LEU A 137 -12.21 14.96 -3.69
N TYR A 138 -11.89 13.89 -4.41
CA TYR A 138 -11.39 13.92 -5.79
C TYR A 138 -12.42 13.39 -6.80
N SER A 139 -13.63 13.10 -6.33
CA SER A 139 -14.73 12.69 -7.18
C SER A 139 -15.27 13.86 -8.02
N ALA A 140 -15.98 13.53 -9.10
CA ALA A 140 -16.68 14.53 -9.91
C ALA A 140 -17.93 15.12 -9.21
N TYR A 141 -18.36 14.53 -8.10
CA TYR A 141 -19.56 14.92 -7.37
C TYR A 141 -19.20 15.77 -6.15
N ASN A 142 -20.17 16.55 -5.66
CA ASN A 142 -19.98 17.25 -4.40
C ASN A 142 -19.86 16.21 -3.26
N VAL A 143 -18.83 16.34 -2.42
CA VAL A 143 -18.54 15.45 -1.28
C VAL A 143 -19.79 15.21 -0.43
N THR A 144 -20.58 16.24 -0.15
CA THR A 144 -21.80 16.08 0.66
C THR A 144 -22.86 15.23 -0.03
N LYS A 145 -22.91 15.24 -1.37
CA LYS A 145 -23.85 14.44 -2.15
C LYS A 145 -23.41 12.99 -2.33
N GLN A 146 -22.12 12.70 -2.21
CA GLN A 146 -21.58 11.35 -2.43
C GLN A 146 -21.22 10.62 -1.14
N CYS A 147 -20.77 11.35 -0.13
CA CYS A 147 -20.25 10.78 1.12
C CYS A 147 -21.21 10.94 2.30
N ASP A 148 -22.10 11.95 2.25
CA ASP A 148 -23.12 12.20 3.28
C ASP A 148 -24.44 11.50 2.88
N LEU A 149 -24.30 10.20 2.59
CA LEU A 149 -25.41 9.32 2.24
C LEU A 149 -25.78 8.46 3.45
N ASP A 150 -27.06 8.14 3.59
CA ASP A 150 -27.54 7.17 4.60
C ASP A 150 -26.86 5.80 4.41
N ILE A 151 -26.51 5.46 3.17
CA ILE A 151 -25.75 4.26 2.80
C ILE A 151 -24.34 4.69 2.42
N GLN A 152 -23.37 4.35 3.27
CA GLN A 152 -21.95 4.60 3.01
C GLN A 152 -21.40 3.57 2.04
N TRP A 153 -20.52 4.00 1.12
CA TRP A 153 -19.85 3.10 0.17
C TRP A 153 -18.99 2.03 0.87
N ASN A 154 -18.36 2.38 1.99
CA ASN A 154 -17.54 1.46 2.77
C ASN A 154 -17.88 1.57 4.28
N PRO A 155 -18.98 0.95 4.75
CA PRO A 155 -19.44 1.11 6.14
C PRO A 155 -18.40 0.65 7.18
N ALA A 156 -17.58 -0.35 6.83
CA ALA A 156 -16.49 -0.88 7.64
C ALA A 156 -15.21 -0.02 7.63
N GLY A 157 -15.23 1.15 6.99
CA GLY A 157 -14.10 2.07 6.90
C GLY A 157 -13.67 2.61 8.26
N THR A 158 -12.38 2.45 8.58
CA THR A 158 -11.76 2.86 9.85
C THR A 158 -10.80 4.05 9.72
N ASP A 159 -10.49 4.47 8.49
CA ASP A 159 -9.50 5.51 8.18
C ASP A 159 -8.06 5.20 8.62
N TYR A 160 -7.73 3.96 8.99
CA TYR A 160 -6.38 3.58 9.48
C TYR A 160 -5.25 3.95 8.54
N SER A 161 -5.52 3.93 7.24
CA SER A 161 -4.59 4.30 6.19
C SER A 161 -4.31 5.80 6.06
N TYR A 162 -5.07 6.65 6.74
CA TYR A 162 -4.90 8.09 6.79
C TYR A 162 -4.30 8.57 8.13
N ILE A 163 -3.93 7.65 9.02
CA ILE A 163 -3.34 7.96 10.32
C ILE A 163 -1.82 8.07 10.18
N ASP A 164 -1.22 9.11 10.80
CA ASP A 164 0.21 9.18 11.07
C ASP A 164 0.49 8.48 12.41
N TRP A 165 0.94 7.23 12.36
CA TRP A 165 1.16 6.41 13.53
C TRP A 165 2.43 6.85 14.28
N PRO A 166 2.37 7.04 15.61
CA PRO A 166 3.50 7.56 16.39
C PRO A 166 4.64 6.55 16.61
N PHE A 167 4.42 5.29 16.23
CA PHE A 167 5.36 4.18 16.36
C PHE A 167 5.24 3.24 15.15
N PRO A 168 6.24 2.38 14.90
CA PRO A 168 6.16 1.41 13.83
C PRO A 168 5.13 0.31 14.13
N VAL A 169 4.38 -0.06 13.09
CA VAL A 169 3.39 -1.14 13.12
C VAL A 169 3.82 -2.21 12.11
N VAL A 170 3.79 -3.48 12.51
CA VAL A 170 4.21 -4.61 11.68
C VAL A 170 3.13 -5.67 11.68
N LEU A 171 2.72 -6.11 10.49
CA LEU A 171 1.88 -7.29 10.32
C LEU A 171 2.78 -8.51 10.16
N VAL A 172 2.54 -9.54 10.97
CA VAL A 172 3.23 -10.83 10.91
C VAL A 172 2.23 -11.87 10.39
N ALA A 173 2.47 -12.31 9.16
CA ALA A 173 1.69 -13.34 8.49
C ALA A 173 2.34 -14.70 8.66
N ASP A 174 2.07 -15.34 9.80
CA ASP A 174 2.71 -16.59 10.22
C ASP A 174 1.75 -17.78 10.09
N VAL A 175 1.74 -18.42 8.92
CA VAL A 175 0.80 -19.51 8.57
C VAL A 175 0.77 -20.64 9.60
N ASN A 176 1.91 -20.96 10.24
CA ASN A 176 2.03 -22.08 11.17
C ASN A 176 2.03 -21.65 12.65
N ASN A 177 1.81 -20.37 12.95
CA ASN A 177 1.85 -19.79 14.29
C ASN A 177 3.17 -20.01 15.07
N THR A 178 4.27 -20.35 14.38
CA THR A 178 5.56 -20.65 15.03
C THR A 178 6.25 -19.40 15.58
N ILE A 179 6.19 -18.29 14.84
CA ILE A 179 6.71 -16.98 15.25
C ILE A 179 5.87 -16.47 16.43
N ARG A 180 4.54 -16.56 16.32
CA ARG A 180 3.62 -16.16 17.41
C ARG A 180 3.91 -16.96 18.69
N ALA A 181 4.02 -18.28 18.58
CA ALA A 181 4.31 -19.15 19.72
C ALA A 181 5.67 -18.84 20.36
N SER A 182 6.72 -18.64 19.55
CA SER A 182 8.06 -18.30 20.04
C SER A 182 8.09 -16.97 20.79
N MET A 183 7.39 -15.94 20.29
CA MET A 183 7.28 -14.66 20.98
C MET A 183 6.49 -14.76 22.29
N TYR A 184 5.40 -15.53 22.28
CA TYR A 184 4.62 -15.77 23.48
C TYR A 184 5.42 -16.53 24.55
N GLU A 185 6.21 -17.53 24.14
CA GLU A 185 7.10 -18.26 25.04
C GLU A 185 8.09 -17.30 25.72
N CYS A 186 8.77 -16.46 24.92
CA CYS A 186 9.69 -15.44 25.42
C CYS A 186 9.03 -14.48 26.42
N PHE A 187 7.82 -13.99 26.10
CA PHE A 187 7.03 -13.15 27.02
C PHE A 187 6.65 -13.90 28.30
N SER A 188 6.14 -15.12 28.18
CA SER A 188 5.62 -15.89 29.31
C SER A 188 6.69 -16.23 30.34
N VAL A 189 7.92 -16.51 29.88
CA VAL A 189 9.05 -16.89 30.73
C VAL A 189 9.71 -15.67 31.39
N LEU A 190 9.84 -14.55 30.68
CA LEU A 190 10.67 -13.42 31.13
C LEU A 190 9.89 -12.18 31.60
N ASN A 191 8.67 -11.99 31.14
CA ASN A 191 7.92 -10.74 31.36
C ASN A 191 6.65 -10.90 32.18
N LYS A 192 6.02 -12.09 32.22
CA LYS A 192 4.78 -12.30 32.96
C LYS A 192 4.98 -12.18 34.48
N GLU A 193 5.96 -12.89 35.01
CA GLU A 193 6.38 -12.86 36.42
C GLU A 193 7.90 -12.80 36.47
N PRO A 194 8.51 -11.62 36.28
CA PRO A 194 9.96 -11.51 36.16
C PRO A 194 10.65 -11.84 37.50
N TYR A 195 11.61 -12.76 37.45
CA TYR A 195 12.43 -13.12 38.62
C TYR A 195 13.52 -12.07 38.91
N ASP A 196 14.08 -11.46 37.87
CA ASP A 196 15.15 -10.45 37.93
C ASP A 196 14.88 -9.31 36.92
N ASP A 197 15.91 -8.61 36.47
CA ASP A 197 15.80 -7.52 35.47
C ASP A 197 15.85 -8.02 34.01
N THR A 198 15.98 -9.32 33.77
CA THR A 198 16.01 -9.90 32.43
C THR A 198 14.62 -9.83 31.80
N ARG A 199 14.51 -9.21 30.61
CA ARG A 199 13.24 -9.05 29.89
C ARG A 199 13.34 -9.56 28.46
N CYS A 200 12.26 -10.17 28.00
CA CYS A 200 12.04 -10.37 26.57
C CYS A 200 11.73 -9.01 25.93
N SER A 201 12.61 -8.54 25.05
CA SER A 201 12.46 -7.26 24.36
C SER A 201 12.45 -7.45 22.85
N ILE A 202 11.72 -6.59 22.16
CA ILE A 202 11.60 -6.60 20.70
C ILE A 202 12.11 -5.27 20.17
N GLU A 203 12.85 -5.32 19.07
CA GLU A 203 13.26 -4.15 18.31
C GLU A 203 12.59 -4.19 16.93
N ILE A 204 11.99 -3.07 16.54
CA ILE A 204 11.43 -2.85 15.20
C ILE A 204 12.27 -1.77 14.52
N TYR A 205 12.89 -2.14 13.40
CA TYR A 205 13.75 -1.26 12.62
C TYR A 205 13.19 -1.06 11.21
N ASN A 206 12.52 0.08 10.99
CA ASN A 206 12.02 0.55 9.70
C ASN A 206 12.02 2.09 9.63
N PRO A 207 13.19 2.75 9.76
CA PRO A 207 13.25 4.21 9.71
C PRO A 207 12.91 4.71 8.31
N MET A 208 11.96 5.65 8.22
CA MET A 208 11.58 6.29 6.96
C MET A 208 12.28 7.64 6.83
N SER A 209 13.01 7.84 5.73
CA SER A 209 13.76 9.09 5.48
C SER A 209 12.87 10.29 5.17
N ALA A 210 11.67 10.02 4.64
CA ALA A 210 10.65 11.01 4.33
C ALA A 210 9.97 11.55 5.60
N ALA A 211 9.70 12.85 5.66
CA ALA A 211 9.01 13.51 6.77
C ALA A 211 8.34 14.81 6.33
N GLY A 212 7.22 15.15 6.97
CA GLY A 212 6.43 16.37 6.70
C GLY A 212 5.43 16.14 5.57
N SER A 213 5.46 17.00 4.55
CA SER A 213 4.62 16.90 3.35
C SER A 213 5.43 16.45 2.14
N SER A 214 4.74 16.06 1.05
CA SER A 214 5.38 15.73 -0.22
C SER A 214 6.22 16.91 -0.75
N GLU A 215 5.72 18.14 -0.64
CA GLU A 215 6.45 19.37 -0.99
C GLU A 215 7.77 19.49 -0.21
N THR A 216 7.72 19.29 1.11
CA THR A 216 8.92 19.36 1.96
C THR A 216 9.93 18.30 1.56
N CYS A 217 9.45 17.09 1.27
CA CYS A 217 10.32 16.00 0.91
C CYS A 217 10.98 16.20 -0.47
N PHE A 218 10.22 16.57 -1.51
CA PHE A 218 10.78 16.85 -2.82
C PHE A 218 11.73 18.04 -2.82
N ARG A 219 11.43 19.08 -2.02
CA ARG A 219 12.36 20.20 -1.83
C ARG A 219 13.68 19.75 -1.23
N ARG A 220 13.66 18.86 -0.23
CA ARG A 220 14.88 18.28 0.35
C ARG A 220 15.62 17.41 -0.66
N GLN A 221 14.90 16.58 -1.41
CA GLN A 221 15.47 15.76 -2.49
C GLN A 221 16.18 16.63 -3.53
N TYR A 222 15.53 17.69 -3.99
CA TYR A 222 16.11 18.64 -4.94
C TYR A 222 17.38 19.30 -4.41
N LEU A 223 17.39 19.75 -3.15
CA LEU A 223 18.60 20.35 -2.56
C LEU A 223 19.79 19.38 -2.50
N MET A 224 19.55 18.07 -2.36
CA MET A 224 20.62 17.06 -2.41
C MET A 224 21.17 16.87 -3.81
N THR A 225 20.34 17.00 -4.86
CA THR A 225 20.81 16.93 -6.26
C THR A 225 21.76 18.06 -6.63
N LEU A 226 21.76 19.15 -5.85
CA LEU A 226 22.72 20.26 -6.00
C LEU A 226 24.11 19.95 -5.40
N HIS A 227 24.34 18.72 -4.90
CA HIS A 227 25.61 18.26 -4.33
C HIS A 227 26.13 19.14 -3.17
N ILE A 228 25.22 19.76 -2.41
CA ILE A 228 25.57 20.57 -1.22
C ILE A 228 26.08 19.69 -0.07
N SER A 229 25.80 18.38 -0.12
CA SER A 229 26.19 17.36 0.86
C SER A 229 26.69 16.10 0.14
N GLU A 230 27.75 15.47 0.65
CA GLU A 230 28.32 14.22 0.12
C GLU A 230 27.40 12.99 0.26
N SER A 231 26.34 13.08 1.08
CA SER A 231 25.40 11.97 1.25
C SER A 231 24.31 11.99 0.18
N SER A 232 24.45 11.22 -0.90
CA SER A 232 23.38 11.04 -1.89
C SER A 232 22.28 10.11 -1.39
N GLY A 233 21.53 10.53 -0.36
CA GLY A 233 20.35 9.81 0.12
C GLY A 233 19.09 10.19 -0.67
N ILE A 234 18.30 9.19 -1.07
CA ILE A 234 16.94 9.41 -1.57
C ILE A 234 16.01 9.58 -0.36
N PHE A 235 15.28 10.69 -0.30
CA PHE A 235 14.34 10.96 0.80
C PHE A 235 12.93 10.48 0.50
N CYS A 236 12.49 10.59 -0.75
CA CYS A 236 11.18 10.13 -1.22
C CYS A 236 11.21 9.91 -2.72
N ASP A 237 10.31 9.05 -3.16
CA ASP A 237 9.98 8.79 -4.55
C ASP A 237 8.51 9.15 -4.80
N GLU A 238 8.20 9.47 -6.05
CA GLU A 238 6.82 9.62 -6.49
C GLU A 238 6.11 8.26 -6.44
N LEU A 239 4.86 8.25 -5.97
CA LEU A 239 4.02 7.08 -6.18
C LEU A 239 3.69 7.02 -7.67
N THR A 240 4.32 6.07 -8.36
CA THR A 240 4.15 5.88 -9.80
C THR A 240 3.34 4.62 -10.08
N GLY A 241 2.81 4.53 -11.30
CA GLY A 241 2.02 3.40 -11.76
C GLY A 241 1.91 3.41 -13.28
N LEU A 242 1.42 2.31 -13.85
CA LEU A 242 1.31 2.15 -15.29
C LEU A 242 -0.11 1.75 -15.68
N ASN A 243 -0.82 2.66 -16.33
CA ASN A 243 -2.06 2.28 -17.01
C ASN A 243 -1.74 1.41 -18.23
N ILE A 244 -2.50 0.33 -18.41
CA ILE A 244 -2.38 -0.56 -19.57
C ILE A 244 -3.61 -0.35 -20.43
N ILE A 245 -3.42 0.06 -21.69
CA ILE A 245 -4.52 0.26 -22.65
C ILE A 245 -4.28 -0.60 -23.87
N LEU A 246 -5.24 -1.47 -24.18
CA LEU A 246 -5.23 -2.36 -25.32
C LEU A 246 -6.29 -1.92 -26.33
N SER A 247 -5.85 -1.56 -27.53
CA SER A 247 -6.71 -1.36 -28.70
C SER A 247 -7.09 -2.72 -29.27
N ALA A 248 -8.33 -3.16 -29.07
CA ALA A 248 -8.80 -4.47 -29.52
C ALA A 248 -9.28 -4.48 -30.97
N SER A 249 -9.53 -3.31 -31.54
CA SER A 249 -9.86 -3.13 -32.94
C SER A 249 -9.13 -1.92 -33.52
N ASP A 250 -9.02 -1.91 -34.85
CA ASP A 250 -8.59 -0.77 -35.65
C ASP A 250 -9.64 -0.59 -36.74
N SER A 251 -10.72 0.10 -36.41
CA SER A 251 -11.79 0.41 -37.36
C SER A 251 -11.21 1.20 -38.53
N VAL A 252 -11.53 0.77 -39.74
CA VAL A 252 -11.04 1.34 -41.00
C VAL A 252 -11.62 2.75 -41.26
N ASN A 253 -12.54 3.23 -40.41
CA ASN A 253 -13.17 4.56 -40.48
C ASN A 253 -12.26 5.69 -39.94
N HIS A 254 -11.00 5.73 -40.39
CA HIS A 254 -10.14 6.89 -40.25
C HIS A 254 -10.56 7.92 -41.32
N SER A 255 -11.26 8.97 -40.89
CA SER A 255 -11.62 10.09 -41.78
C SER A 255 -10.35 10.90 -42.08
N TRP A 256 -9.87 10.81 -43.32
CA TRP A 256 -8.83 11.68 -43.85
C TRP A 256 -9.41 13.07 -44.10
N ASN A 257 -9.56 13.88 -43.05
CA ASN A 257 -9.78 15.30 -43.24
C ASN A 257 -8.43 15.95 -43.63
N ASN A 258 -8.21 16.08 -44.94
CA ASN A 258 -7.11 16.84 -45.55
C ASN A 258 -7.29 18.36 -45.35
N ILE A 259 -7.46 18.83 -44.11
CA ILE A 259 -7.47 20.26 -43.81
C ILE A 259 -6.54 20.52 -42.62
N ALA A 260 -5.32 20.90 -42.99
CA ALA A 260 -4.36 21.71 -42.25
C ALA A 260 -3.89 21.19 -40.88
N VAL A 261 -2.69 20.61 -40.86
CA VAL A 261 -1.42 21.23 -40.42
C VAL A 261 -0.33 20.16 -40.63
N ASN A 262 0.89 20.57 -40.97
CA ASN A 262 2.03 19.75 -41.39
C ASN A 262 2.56 18.75 -40.32
N ILE A 263 1.74 17.80 -39.90
CA ILE A 263 2.12 16.48 -39.39
C ILE A 263 0.99 15.56 -39.87
N GLY A 264 1.29 14.59 -40.74
CA GLY A 264 0.31 13.64 -41.24
C GLY A 264 -0.21 12.75 -40.12
N THR A 265 -1.18 13.24 -39.35
CA THR A 265 -1.89 12.47 -38.34
C THR A 265 -3.26 12.13 -38.91
N SER A 266 -3.50 10.85 -39.14
CA SER A 266 -4.85 10.31 -39.25
C SER A 266 -5.71 10.90 -38.12
N GLY A 267 -6.96 11.27 -38.42
CA GLY A 267 -7.91 11.75 -37.43
C GLY A 267 -8.97 10.69 -37.18
N ARG A 268 -9.12 10.24 -35.93
CA ARG A 268 -10.23 9.37 -35.54
C ARG A 268 -11.53 10.19 -35.51
N SER A 269 -12.64 9.60 -35.94
CA SER A 269 -13.93 10.29 -35.97
C SER A 269 -14.50 10.52 -34.56
N GLU A 270 -15.39 11.50 -34.43
CA GLU A 270 -16.07 11.76 -33.16
C GLU A 270 -16.99 10.57 -32.80
N ASN A 271 -17.14 10.30 -31.50
CA ASN A 271 -18.00 9.21 -31.00
C ASN A 271 -17.73 7.83 -31.65
N SER A 272 -16.47 7.56 -31.98
CA SER A 272 -16.06 6.33 -32.66
C SER A 272 -15.36 5.32 -31.74
N SER A 273 -15.19 5.62 -30.45
CA SER A 273 -14.46 4.77 -29.50
C SER A 273 -15.28 4.41 -28.28
N VAL A 274 -15.12 3.19 -27.79
CA VAL A 274 -15.68 2.70 -26.52
C VAL A 274 -14.52 2.25 -25.64
N PHE A 275 -14.49 2.75 -24.40
CA PHE A 275 -13.54 2.31 -23.38
C PHE A 275 -14.23 1.35 -22.41
N ILE A 276 -13.58 0.22 -22.13
CA ILE A 276 -13.96 -0.70 -21.07
C ILE A 276 -12.81 -0.71 -20.07
N LEU A 277 -13.06 -0.21 -18.87
CA LEU A 277 -12.05 0.10 -17.87
C LEU A 277 -12.26 -0.76 -16.62
N THR A 278 -11.16 -1.09 -15.95
CA THR A 278 -11.15 -1.62 -14.59
C THR A 278 -9.95 -1.05 -13.85
N ARG A 279 -10.10 -0.80 -12.55
CA ARG A 279 -8.92 -0.64 -11.67
C ARG A 279 -8.17 -1.95 -11.55
N MET A 280 -6.86 -1.89 -11.32
CA MET A 280 -6.02 -3.08 -11.07
C MET A 280 -5.18 -3.00 -9.80
N ASP A 281 -5.28 -1.91 -9.06
CA ASP A 281 -4.55 -1.67 -7.82
C ASP A 281 -5.46 -1.78 -6.60
N SER A 282 -4.84 -2.00 -5.43
CA SER A 282 -5.49 -1.87 -4.14
C SER A 282 -4.53 -1.26 -3.12
N ARG A 283 -5.04 -0.91 -1.94
CA ARG A 283 -4.26 -0.23 -0.91
C ARG A 283 -4.26 -1.01 0.39
N SER A 284 -3.11 -1.04 1.04
CA SER A 284 -2.98 -1.37 2.47
C SER A 284 -1.91 -0.45 3.07
N ILE A 285 -1.94 -0.29 4.39
CA ILE A 285 -0.90 0.33 5.19
C ILE A 285 0.35 -0.54 5.22
N PHE A 286 0.18 -1.87 5.16
CA PHE A 286 1.31 -2.79 5.12
C PHE A 286 1.70 -3.08 3.67
N GLU A 287 2.98 -2.89 3.36
CA GLU A 287 3.52 -2.90 1.99
C GLU A 287 3.20 -4.18 1.20
N ARG A 288 3.21 -5.34 1.87
CA ARG A 288 3.07 -6.66 1.25
C ARG A 288 1.69 -7.29 1.42
N SER A 289 0.68 -6.54 1.85
CA SER A 289 -0.69 -7.05 2.09
C SER A 289 -1.77 -6.33 1.27
N GLY A 290 -1.40 -5.50 0.29
CA GLY A 290 -2.33 -4.82 -0.62
C GLY A 290 -2.96 -5.76 -1.67
N PHE A 291 -3.55 -6.87 -1.23
CA PHE A 291 -4.29 -7.79 -2.10
C PHE A 291 -5.80 -7.55 -1.95
N SER A 292 -6.48 -7.18 -3.03
CA SER A 292 -7.94 -7.06 -3.07
C SER A 292 -8.55 -8.22 -3.86
N SER A 293 -8.68 -9.36 -3.20
CA SER A 293 -9.14 -10.62 -3.79
C SER A 293 -10.60 -10.56 -4.26
N GLN A 294 -11.45 -9.77 -3.60
CA GLN A 294 -12.88 -9.66 -3.91
C GLN A 294 -13.23 -8.36 -4.65
N GLY A 295 -12.51 -7.27 -4.41
CA GLY A 295 -12.83 -5.96 -5.00
C GLY A 295 -12.22 -5.73 -6.38
N VAL A 296 -10.98 -6.18 -6.60
CA VAL A 296 -10.19 -5.79 -7.80
C VAL A 296 -9.92 -6.96 -8.73
N LEU A 297 -9.38 -8.07 -8.19
CA LEU A 297 -8.99 -9.22 -9.01
C LEU A 297 -10.13 -9.79 -9.88
N PRO A 298 -11.40 -9.87 -9.41
CA PRO A 298 -12.49 -10.37 -10.23
C PRO A 298 -12.77 -9.49 -11.44
N SER A 299 -12.78 -8.16 -11.29
CA SER A 299 -13.00 -7.22 -12.41
C SER A 299 -11.88 -7.32 -13.45
N VAL A 300 -10.63 -7.41 -13.01
CA VAL A 300 -9.47 -7.64 -13.89
C VAL A 300 -9.60 -8.96 -14.64
N ALA A 301 -9.96 -10.05 -13.96
CA ALA A 301 -10.12 -11.37 -14.56
C ALA A 301 -11.27 -11.39 -15.58
N VAL A 302 -12.41 -10.75 -15.27
CA VAL A 302 -13.54 -10.61 -16.19
C VAL A 302 -13.11 -9.81 -17.42
N LEU A 303 -12.45 -8.67 -17.26
CA LEU A 303 -12.03 -7.83 -18.39
C LEU A 303 -11.06 -8.55 -19.31
N ILE A 304 -10.05 -9.24 -18.76
CA ILE A 304 -9.09 -10.04 -19.53
C ILE A 304 -9.82 -11.16 -20.28
N SER A 305 -10.75 -11.85 -19.62
CA SER A 305 -11.50 -12.95 -20.23
C SER A 305 -12.38 -12.47 -21.38
N VAL A 306 -13.08 -11.34 -21.18
CA VAL A 306 -13.90 -10.68 -22.21
C VAL A 306 -13.03 -10.22 -23.37
N ALA A 307 -11.91 -9.56 -23.11
CA ALA A 307 -10.98 -9.13 -24.15
C ALA A 307 -10.47 -10.32 -24.97
N ALA A 308 -9.95 -11.35 -24.31
CA ALA A 308 -9.44 -12.56 -24.96
C ALA A 308 -10.50 -13.28 -25.78
N HIS A 309 -11.75 -13.32 -25.30
CA HIS A 309 -12.87 -13.91 -26.02
C HIS A 309 -13.25 -13.08 -27.26
N LEU A 310 -13.44 -11.77 -27.10
CA LEU A 310 -13.86 -10.87 -28.18
C LEU A 310 -12.82 -10.78 -29.30
N MET A 311 -11.53 -10.68 -28.98
CA MET A 311 -10.46 -10.65 -29.97
C MET A 311 -10.35 -11.95 -30.80
N ARG A 312 -10.94 -13.06 -30.35
CA ARG A 312 -10.99 -14.31 -31.11
C ARG A 312 -12.18 -14.39 -32.06
N GLN A 313 -13.19 -13.53 -31.88
CA GLN A 313 -14.39 -13.52 -32.71
C GLN A 313 -14.09 -12.98 -34.12
N LYS A 314 -14.77 -13.54 -35.13
CA LYS A 314 -14.60 -13.14 -36.53
C LYS A 314 -14.86 -11.65 -36.74
N ALA A 315 -15.88 -11.10 -36.09
CA ALA A 315 -16.22 -9.68 -36.18
C ALA A 315 -15.04 -8.74 -35.81
N PHE A 316 -14.21 -9.12 -34.83
CA PHE A 316 -13.02 -8.37 -34.43
C PHE A 316 -11.83 -8.61 -35.37
N LYS A 317 -11.65 -9.84 -35.86
CA LYS A 317 -10.57 -10.19 -36.81
C LYS A 317 -10.76 -9.54 -38.18
N ASP A 318 -12.01 -9.49 -38.64
CA ASP A 318 -12.38 -8.96 -39.94
C ASP A 318 -12.61 -7.43 -39.89
N SER A 319 -12.41 -6.80 -38.72
CA SER A 319 -12.50 -5.34 -38.46
C SER A 319 -13.84 -4.70 -38.85
N HIS A 320 -14.95 -5.45 -38.81
CA HIS A 320 -16.30 -4.97 -39.13
C HIS A 320 -16.99 -4.25 -37.97
N LEU A 321 -16.23 -3.50 -37.16
CA LEU A 321 -16.78 -2.79 -36.02
C LEU A 321 -17.04 -1.32 -36.35
N GLU A 322 -18.26 -0.88 -36.05
CA GLU A 322 -18.67 0.52 -36.19
C GLU A 322 -17.87 1.44 -35.26
N LYS A 323 -17.49 0.92 -34.08
CA LYS A 323 -16.71 1.62 -33.06
C LYS A 323 -15.49 0.82 -32.66
N ASP A 324 -14.46 1.55 -32.30
CA ASP A 324 -13.23 1.02 -31.76
C ASP A 324 -13.38 0.66 -30.29
N LEU A 325 -12.76 -0.45 -29.89
CA LEU A 325 -12.81 -0.93 -28.52
C LEU A 325 -11.46 -0.85 -27.86
N PHE A 326 -11.41 -0.19 -26.71
CA PHE A 326 -10.24 -0.07 -25.86
C PHE A 326 -10.49 -0.76 -24.52
N PHE A 327 -9.63 -1.70 -24.15
CA PHE A 327 -9.61 -2.29 -22.82
C PHE A 327 -8.55 -1.58 -21.99
N GLY A 328 -8.93 -0.95 -20.88
CA GLY A 328 -8.04 -0.22 -19.99
C GLY A 328 -7.95 -0.84 -18.61
N PHE A 329 -6.74 -0.95 -18.09
CA PHE A 329 -6.43 -1.31 -16.72
C PHE A 329 -5.75 -0.11 -16.07
N LEU A 330 -6.38 0.41 -15.02
CA LEU A 330 -6.00 1.66 -14.39
C LEU A 330 -5.27 1.37 -13.08
N ASP A 331 -4.07 1.93 -12.96
CA ASP A 331 -3.21 1.77 -11.78
C ASP A 331 -3.38 2.94 -10.81
N ASN A 332 -3.10 2.72 -9.53
CA ASN A 332 -3.23 3.72 -8.47
C ASN A 332 -4.61 4.42 -8.39
N GLU A 333 -5.71 3.74 -8.73
CA GLU A 333 -7.07 4.29 -8.51
C GLU A 333 -7.39 4.41 -7.01
N ALA A 334 -6.79 3.57 -6.17
CA ALA A 334 -6.92 3.61 -4.71
C ALA A 334 -6.31 4.87 -4.07
N TYR A 335 -5.52 5.61 -4.83
CA TYR A 335 -4.82 6.83 -4.41
C TYR A 335 -5.35 8.00 -5.22
N ASP A 336 -6.56 8.48 -4.90
CA ASP A 336 -7.12 9.71 -5.47
C ASP A 336 -7.23 9.70 -7.00
N PHE A 337 -7.59 8.54 -7.59
CA PHE A 337 -7.81 8.38 -9.03
C PHE A 337 -6.58 8.71 -9.90
N MET A 338 -5.35 8.49 -9.40
CA MET A 338 -4.13 8.87 -10.11
C MET A 338 -4.04 8.31 -11.53
N GLY A 339 -4.42 7.05 -11.75
CA GLY A 339 -4.39 6.41 -13.07
C GLY A 339 -5.36 7.04 -14.06
N SER A 340 -6.65 7.08 -13.72
CA SER A 340 -7.73 7.61 -14.56
C SER A 340 -7.59 9.10 -14.78
N TYR A 341 -7.11 9.86 -13.78
CA TYR A 341 -6.79 11.28 -13.95
C TYR A 341 -5.66 11.47 -14.96
N ARG A 342 -4.59 10.66 -14.88
CA ARG A 342 -3.51 10.69 -15.87
C ARG A 342 -4.01 10.33 -17.27
N LEU A 343 -4.87 9.31 -17.40
CA LEU A 343 -5.49 8.94 -18.65
C LEU A 343 -6.32 10.09 -19.24
N SER A 344 -7.15 10.74 -18.42
CA SER A 344 -7.96 11.89 -18.83
C SER A 344 -7.10 13.06 -19.31
N TYR A 345 -5.99 13.34 -18.62
CA TYR A 345 -5.01 14.34 -19.03
C TYR A 345 -4.38 13.99 -20.38
N ASP A 346 -4.00 12.73 -20.59
CA ASP A 346 -3.39 12.29 -21.84
C ASP A 346 -4.38 12.29 -23.03
N LEU A 347 -5.66 12.00 -22.78
CA LEU A 347 -6.74 12.11 -23.78
C LEU A 347 -7.07 13.56 -24.15
N SER A 348 -7.07 14.48 -23.17
CA SER A 348 -7.31 15.91 -23.42
C SER A 348 -6.14 16.61 -24.08
N SER A 349 -4.92 16.21 -23.75
CA SER A 349 -3.68 16.78 -24.31
C SER A 349 -3.26 16.13 -25.64
N GLY A 350 -3.96 15.08 -26.09
CA GLY A 350 -3.58 14.31 -27.29
C GLY A 350 -2.26 13.54 -27.12
N ASN A 351 -1.82 13.28 -25.90
CA ASN A 351 -0.55 12.60 -25.62
C ASN A 351 -0.58 11.14 -26.07
N ILE A 352 -1.71 10.45 -25.93
CA ILE A 352 -1.86 9.07 -26.43
C ILE A 352 -1.62 9.02 -27.94
N ALA A 353 -2.17 9.98 -28.68
CA ALA A 353 -1.96 10.11 -30.12
C ALA A 353 -0.47 10.31 -30.45
N ARG A 354 0.20 11.19 -29.69
CA ARG A 354 1.63 11.46 -29.84
C ARG A 354 2.50 10.25 -29.56
N TYR A 355 2.18 9.45 -28.54
CA TYR A 355 2.98 8.30 -28.14
C TYR A 355 2.77 7.07 -29.03
N THR A 356 1.54 6.86 -29.52
CA THR A 356 1.16 5.63 -30.23
C THR A 356 1.02 5.81 -31.74
N GLY A 357 0.99 7.05 -32.24
CA GLY A 357 0.64 7.35 -33.63
C GLY A 357 -0.82 7.10 -33.97
N ARG A 358 -1.66 6.70 -33.00
CA ARG A 358 -3.09 6.47 -33.16
C ARG A 358 -3.89 7.58 -32.45
N PRO A 359 -4.59 8.47 -33.17
CA PRO A 359 -5.39 9.53 -32.57
C PRO A 359 -6.50 8.93 -31.68
N VAL A 360 -6.41 9.17 -30.37
CA VAL A 360 -7.52 8.95 -29.44
C VAL A 360 -7.56 10.13 -28.48
N MET A 361 -8.66 10.85 -28.51
CA MET A 361 -8.94 12.03 -27.69
C MET A 361 -10.35 11.92 -27.09
N TRP A 362 -10.68 12.80 -26.14
CA TRP A 362 -12.00 12.81 -25.50
C TRP A 362 -13.18 12.93 -26.47
N ASN A 363 -13.06 13.71 -27.55
CA ASN A 363 -14.12 13.85 -28.56
C ASN A 363 -14.39 12.55 -29.36
N ASN A 364 -13.45 11.61 -29.36
CA ASN A 364 -13.63 10.31 -30.01
C ASN A 364 -14.42 9.34 -29.11
N VAL A 365 -14.49 9.58 -27.80
CA VAL A 365 -15.11 8.67 -26.83
C VAL A 365 -16.63 8.76 -26.92
N HIS A 366 -17.24 7.68 -27.38
CA HIS A 366 -18.69 7.50 -27.38
C HIS A 366 -19.23 7.04 -26.03
N ALA A 367 -18.55 6.08 -25.39
CA ALA A 367 -19.00 5.47 -24.16
C ALA A 367 -17.83 4.95 -23.32
N VAL A 368 -18.03 4.93 -22.00
CA VAL A 368 -17.14 4.33 -21.02
C VAL A 368 -17.94 3.30 -20.22
N ILE A 369 -17.40 2.08 -20.10
CA ILE A 369 -17.94 1.00 -19.27
C ILE A 369 -16.87 0.72 -18.21
N GLU A 370 -17.23 0.82 -16.94
CA GLU A 370 -16.32 0.52 -15.83
C GLU A 370 -16.75 -0.75 -15.12
N LEU A 371 -15.79 -1.60 -14.76
CA LEU A 371 -15.99 -2.80 -13.94
C LEU A 371 -15.36 -2.57 -12.56
N GLY A 372 -16.19 -2.61 -11.52
CA GLY A 372 -15.77 -2.51 -10.12
C GLY A 372 -16.47 -3.57 -9.27
N GLU A 373 -15.74 -4.18 -8.32
CA GLU A 373 -16.30 -5.01 -7.24
C GLU A 373 -17.22 -6.18 -7.68
N VAL A 374 -16.97 -6.76 -8.85
CA VAL A 374 -17.79 -7.86 -9.41
C VAL A 374 -17.54 -9.24 -8.76
N GLY A 375 -16.84 -9.30 -7.63
CA GLY A 375 -16.51 -10.56 -6.95
C GLY A 375 -17.63 -11.15 -6.11
N LEU A 376 -18.50 -10.30 -5.55
CA LEU A 376 -19.53 -10.67 -4.58
C LEU A 376 -20.93 -10.39 -5.13
N SER A 377 -21.47 -11.34 -5.90
CA SER A 377 -22.86 -11.25 -6.33
C SER A 377 -23.81 -11.41 -5.15
N GLN A 378 -24.87 -10.59 -5.10
CA GLN A 378 -26.00 -10.83 -4.22
C GLN A 378 -27.07 -11.65 -4.95
N LYS A 379 -27.71 -12.60 -4.27
CA LYS A 379 -28.87 -13.30 -4.83
C LYS A 379 -30.12 -12.45 -4.63
N HIS A 380 -30.68 -11.94 -5.72
CA HIS A 380 -31.99 -11.28 -5.71
C HIS A 380 -32.95 -12.08 -6.60
N ASN A 381 -34.08 -12.54 -6.06
CA ASN A 381 -35.06 -13.38 -6.77
C ASN A 381 -34.45 -14.61 -7.48
N ASN A 382 -33.56 -15.35 -6.80
CA ASN A 382 -32.81 -16.50 -7.33
C ASN A 382 -31.86 -16.21 -8.51
N LEU A 383 -31.64 -14.94 -8.85
CA LEU A 383 -30.64 -14.51 -9.82
C LEU A 383 -29.45 -13.89 -9.10
N HIS A 384 -28.24 -14.19 -9.57
CA HIS A 384 -27.03 -13.52 -9.11
C HIS A 384 -26.97 -12.14 -9.76
N THR A 385 -27.11 -11.11 -8.94
CA THR A 385 -27.04 -9.70 -9.33
C THR A 385 -25.77 -9.08 -8.76
N PHE A 386 -25.06 -8.35 -9.61
CA PHE A 386 -23.95 -7.47 -9.25
C PHE A 386 -24.52 -6.05 -9.30
N TYR A 387 -24.34 -5.28 -8.23
CA TYR A 387 -24.82 -3.91 -8.13
C TYR A 387 -23.69 -2.92 -8.37
#